data_AF-A0A8T8K4Y0-F1
#
_entry.id   AF-A0A8T8K4Y0-F1
#
_cell.length_a   1.000
_cell.length_b   1.000
_cell.length_c   1.000
_cell.angle_alpha   90.00
_cell.angle_beta   90.00
_cell.angle_gamma   90.00
#
_symmetry.space_group_name_H-M   'P 1'
#
loop_
_entity.id
_entity.type
_entity.pdbx_description
1 polymer ?
#
loop_
_entity_poly.entity_id
_entity_poly.type
_entity_poly.pdbx_seq_one_letter_code
_entity_poly.pdbx_strand_id
1 'polypeptide(L)'
;MIKGNILNVFTREIYPAEIKIESGIISCVKKIKGDFEGIIIPGLIDAHIHIESSMLTPAFFAQAVVPHGTVGVVADPHEIANVMGIEGIDYMIEDSSTIPLRFFYTAPSCVPATSFETSGAAISPQIIESLMQKDEIVALGEMMNFPGVIHDDPEVLKKIEIAHKHHKPVDGHAPLLSGVDICKYASVGISTDHECSTLEEAREKKELGMKIMIREGSSAQNLESLWKVGGEFLVSDDKDLEDLLKGHMDILIKKSIKLGMDPFKAIQMATINPANHYSLPMGAISPGRLADFIKVDNLENFNVQEVYIGGKLVARNGKSLFKANSASLKSSFNFTPKKPSDFNIFSPGSKARVRVIQVEDGQIITHESQADLEIKGGILIPDLTSDVLKISLIERYGGNKMSNAFVKGFGIKEGALASSVAHDSHNIVVVGSHEDYMSRAVELVRKNGGGLSATSKESEKIFQLPIAGLMTNQPGKKAIFHLKELQGLVKDMGCILESPFMTLSFLALLVIPELKISDQGLFDGNKFQLVDVIKEIIF
;
A
#
# COMPACT_ATOMS: atom_id res chain seq x y z
N MET A 1 -36.32 -5.46 7.11
CA MET A 1 -36.58 -6.80 6.54
C MET A 1 -36.24 -6.75 5.06
N ILE A 2 -35.51 -7.74 4.55
CA ILE A 2 -35.06 -7.82 3.14
C ILE A 2 -35.43 -9.20 2.59
N LYS A 3 -35.80 -9.29 1.32
CA LYS A 3 -36.20 -10.55 0.64
C LYS A 3 -35.43 -10.70 -0.67
N GLY A 4 -35.01 -11.91 -1.00
CA GLY A 4 -34.31 -12.21 -2.24
C GLY A 4 -33.80 -13.64 -2.30
N ASN A 5 -33.14 -14.00 -3.40
CA ASN A 5 -32.39 -15.25 -3.49
C ASN A 5 -31.09 -15.10 -2.70
N ILE A 6 -30.86 -15.93 -1.69
CA ILE A 6 -29.67 -15.85 -0.84
C ILE A 6 -28.70 -16.97 -1.21
N LEU A 7 -27.43 -16.64 -1.39
CA LEU A 7 -26.35 -17.61 -1.44
C LEU A 7 -25.92 -17.95 -0.01
N ASN A 8 -26.05 -19.21 0.37
CA ASN A 8 -25.55 -19.72 1.62
C ASN A 8 -24.10 -20.22 1.45
N VAL A 9 -23.14 -19.47 1.99
CA VAL A 9 -21.70 -19.78 1.88
C VAL A 9 -21.28 -21.03 2.64
N PHE A 10 -22.13 -21.60 3.50
CA PHE A 10 -21.86 -22.88 4.17
C PHE A 10 -22.27 -24.07 3.30
N THR A 11 -23.43 -23.99 2.66
CA THR A 11 -24.02 -25.13 1.91
C THR A 11 -23.83 -25.05 0.41
N ARG A 12 -23.40 -23.88 -0.11
CA ARG A 12 -23.29 -23.59 -1.56
C ARG A 12 -24.63 -23.72 -2.30
N GLU A 13 -25.72 -23.36 -1.62
CA GLU A 13 -27.06 -23.31 -2.19
C GLU A 13 -27.53 -21.87 -2.39
N ILE A 14 -28.33 -21.65 -3.43
CA ILE A 14 -29.08 -20.41 -3.63
C ILE A 14 -30.56 -20.69 -3.41
N TYR A 15 -31.23 -19.94 -2.53
CA TYR A 15 -32.65 -20.12 -2.27
C TYR A 15 -33.36 -18.81 -1.90
N PRO A 16 -34.66 -18.67 -2.23
CA PRO A 16 -35.47 -17.53 -1.80
C PRO A 16 -35.64 -17.50 -0.27
N ALA A 17 -35.33 -16.37 0.34
CA ALA A 17 -35.43 -16.18 1.78
C ALA A 17 -35.76 -14.75 2.20
N GLU A 18 -36.25 -14.61 3.43
CA GLU A 18 -36.47 -13.36 4.14
C GLU A 18 -35.41 -13.21 5.24
N ILE A 19 -34.73 -12.06 5.27
CA ILE A 19 -33.73 -11.65 6.26
C ILE A 19 -34.38 -10.64 7.21
N LYS A 20 -34.49 -11.02 8.49
CA LYS A 20 -34.87 -10.11 9.58
C LYS A 20 -33.61 -9.54 10.22
N ILE A 21 -33.66 -8.23 10.48
CA ILE A 21 -32.51 -7.45 10.95
C ILE A 21 -32.97 -6.61 12.14
N GLU A 22 -32.22 -6.70 13.24
CA GLU A 22 -32.45 -5.99 14.49
C GLU A 22 -31.14 -5.35 14.91
N SER A 23 -31.12 -4.03 15.10
CA SER A 23 -29.91 -3.26 15.48
C SER A 23 -28.67 -3.56 14.62
N GLY A 24 -28.85 -3.78 13.31
CA GLY A 24 -27.78 -4.09 12.37
C GLY A 24 -27.27 -5.54 12.40
N ILE A 25 -27.90 -6.41 13.20
CA ILE A 25 -27.60 -7.84 13.31
C ILE A 25 -28.71 -8.64 12.64
N ILE A 26 -28.35 -9.71 11.94
CA ILE A 26 -29.32 -10.66 11.38
C ILE A 26 -29.96 -11.43 12.53
N SER A 27 -31.27 -11.30 12.75
CA SER A 27 -32.00 -12.05 13.78
C SER A 27 -32.60 -13.34 13.26
N CYS A 28 -32.92 -13.41 11.96
CA CYS A 28 -33.50 -14.61 11.35
C CYS A 28 -33.27 -14.64 9.83
N VAL A 29 -33.00 -15.83 9.30
CA VAL A 29 -33.03 -16.13 7.86
C VAL A 29 -34.06 -17.23 7.63
N LYS A 30 -35.17 -16.90 6.98
CA LYS A 30 -36.29 -17.81 6.78
C LYS A 30 -36.45 -18.14 5.30
N LYS A 31 -36.36 -19.42 4.91
CA LYS A 31 -36.70 -19.88 3.55
C LYS A 31 -38.17 -19.54 3.26
N ILE A 32 -38.43 -18.97 2.09
CA ILE A 32 -39.77 -18.62 1.61
C ILE A 32 -39.97 -19.15 0.19
N LYS A 33 -41.18 -19.02 -0.36
CA LYS A 33 -41.42 -19.19 -1.80
C LYS A 33 -41.40 -17.81 -2.45
N GLY A 34 -40.79 -17.70 -3.63
CA GLY A 34 -40.75 -16.48 -4.42
C GLY A 34 -39.76 -16.61 -5.56
N ASP A 35 -39.97 -15.79 -6.58
CA ASP A 35 -39.01 -15.58 -7.67
C ASP A 35 -38.51 -14.15 -7.56
N PHE A 36 -37.20 -13.98 -7.48
CA PHE A 36 -36.55 -12.69 -7.25
C PHE A 36 -35.44 -12.50 -8.27
N GLU A 37 -35.25 -11.26 -8.72
CA GLU A 37 -34.09 -10.93 -9.54
C GLU A 37 -32.84 -10.78 -8.69
N GLY A 38 -31.71 -11.25 -9.21
CA GLY A 38 -30.41 -11.16 -8.57
C GLY A 38 -30.21 -12.14 -7.41
N ILE A 39 -29.03 -12.06 -6.82
CA ILE A 39 -28.57 -12.92 -5.72
C ILE A 39 -28.00 -12.05 -4.61
N ILE A 40 -28.44 -12.27 -3.39
CA ILE A 40 -27.91 -11.68 -2.17
C ILE A 40 -26.80 -12.61 -1.65
N ILE A 41 -25.60 -12.07 -1.51
CA ILE A 41 -24.42 -12.78 -0.99
C ILE A 41 -23.84 -11.99 0.20
N PRO A 42 -23.09 -12.62 1.11
CA PRO A 42 -22.36 -11.87 2.14
C PRO A 42 -21.48 -10.82 1.48
N GLY A 43 -21.33 -9.66 2.11
CA GLY A 43 -20.54 -8.59 1.51
C GLY A 43 -19.07 -8.94 1.51
N LEU A 44 -18.33 -8.38 0.55
CA LEU A 44 -16.93 -8.74 0.32
C LEU A 44 -16.02 -8.11 1.37
N ILE A 45 -14.99 -8.88 1.75
CA ILE A 45 -13.94 -8.51 2.68
C ILE A 45 -12.62 -8.56 1.91
N ASP A 46 -11.91 -7.45 1.88
CA ASP A 46 -10.50 -7.45 1.53
C ASP A 46 -9.68 -7.80 2.76
N ALA A 47 -8.89 -8.87 2.68
CA ALA A 47 -8.23 -9.43 3.86
C ALA A 47 -6.80 -8.89 4.07
N HIS A 48 -6.28 -8.09 3.15
CA HIS A 48 -4.98 -7.45 3.27
C HIS A 48 -4.88 -6.28 2.28
N ILE A 49 -4.75 -5.05 2.79
CA ILE A 49 -4.67 -3.83 1.99
C ILE A 49 -3.93 -2.72 2.74
N HIS A 50 -3.24 -1.85 1.99
CA HIS A 50 -2.73 -0.57 2.47
C HIS A 50 -3.62 0.55 1.91
N ILE A 51 -4.34 1.24 2.80
CA ILE A 51 -5.27 2.31 2.39
C ILE A 51 -4.49 3.49 1.81
N GLU A 52 -3.32 3.74 2.39
CA GLU A 52 -2.37 4.79 2.02
C GLU A 52 -1.92 4.69 0.56
N SER A 53 -1.76 3.47 0.02
CA SER A 53 -1.37 3.22 -1.38
C SER A 53 -2.39 3.74 -2.39
N SER A 54 -3.66 3.86 -1.98
CA SER A 54 -4.70 4.53 -2.79
C SER A 54 -4.60 6.06 -2.81
N MET A 55 -3.75 6.61 -1.96
CA MET A 55 -3.61 8.05 -1.70
C MET A 55 -4.91 8.71 -1.20
N LEU A 56 -5.92 7.95 -0.75
CA LEU A 56 -7.16 8.45 -0.16
C LEU A 56 -7.18 8.19 1.34
N THR A 57 -7.82 9.07 2.12
CA THR A 57 -8.10 8.76 3.53
C THR A 57 -9.12 7.62 3.65
N PRO A 58 -9.19 6.90 4.79
CA PRO A 58 -10.18 5.85 5.01
C PRO A 58 -11.61 6.23 4.61
N ALA A 59 -12.04 7.46 4.92
CA ALA A 59 -13.37 7.95 4.55
C ALA A 59 -13.60 8.01 3.04
N PHE A 60 -12.63 8.52 2.26
CA PHE A 60 -12.73 8.59 0.80
C PHE A 60 -12.44 7.26 0.11
N PHE A 61 -11.57 6.43 0.69
CA PHE A 61 -11.39 5.04 0.30
C PHE A 61 -12.73 4.28 0.39
N ALA A 62 -13.43 4.38 1.52
CA ALA A 62 -14.75 3.77 1.70
C ALA A 62 -15.75 4.25 0.65
N GLN A 63 -15.75 5.55 0.33
CA GLN A 63 -16.59 6.10 -0.73
C GLN A 63 -16.29 5.50 -2.11
N ALA A 64 -15.02 5.16 -2.39
CA ALA A 64 -14.60 4.51 -3.62
C ALA A 64 -15.00 3.04 -3.67
N VAL A 65 -14.77 2.25 -2.61
CA VAL A 65 -14.90 0.77 -2.67
C VAL A 65 -16.27 0.21 -2.30
N VAL A 66 -17.04 0.90 -1.45
CA VAL A 66 -18.37 0.41 -1.04
C VAL A 66 -19.31 0.19 -2.24
N PRO A 67 -19.35 1.07 -3.26
CA PRO A 67 -20.14 0.81 -4.46
C PRO A 67 -19.79 -0.47 -5.23
N HIS A 68 -18.59 -1.02 -5.01
CA HIS A 68 -18.08 -2.27 -5.56
C HIS A 68 -18.34 -3.48 -4.64
N GLY A 69 -19.19 -3.32 -3.62
CA GLY A 69 -19.63 -4.43 -2.77
C GLY A 69 -18.66 -4.85 -1.68
N THR A 70 -17.56 -4.12 -1.51
CA THR A 70 -16.69 -4.25 -0.34
C THR A 70 -17.39 -3.65 0.86
N VAL A 71 -17.55 -4.46 1.92
CA VAL A 71 -18.21 -4.05 3.17
C VAL A 71 -17.27 -4.08 4.36
N GLY A 72 -16.12 -4.76 4.23
CA GLY A 72 -15.06 -4.74 5.23
C GLY A 72 -13.67 -4.83 4.62
N VAL A 73 -12.67 -4.34 5.34
CA VAL A 73 -11.25 -4.46 5.00
C VAL A 73 -10.44 -4.80 6.25
N VAL A 74 -9.39 -5.60 6.07
CA VAL A 74 -8.30 -5.78 7.04
C VAL A 74 -7.10 -5.01 6.49
N ALA A 75 -6.82 -3.85 7.09
CA ALA A 75 -5.82 -2.91 6.59
C ALA A 75 -4.58 -2.87 7.49
N ASP A 76 -3.39 -2.88 6.90
CA ASP A 76 -2.14 -2.66 7.61
C ASP A 76 -1.69 -1.20 7.44
N PRO A 77 -1.82 -0.34 8.47
CA PRO A 77 -1.51 1.08 8.37
C PRO A 77 0.00 1.33 8.57
N HIS A 78 0.86 0.47 8.03
CA HIS A 78 2.30 0.53 8.29
C HIS A 78 2.93 1.79 7.69
N GLU A 79 2.35 2.34 6.63
CA GLU A 79 2.83 3.54 5.94
C GLU A 79 2.69 4.75 6.84
N ILE A 80 1.47 5.04 7.32
CA ILE A 80 1.26 6.16 8.25
C ILE A 80 1.94 5.92 9.61
N ALA A 81 2.11 4.66 10.01
CA ALA A 81 2.86 4.32 11.22
C ALA A 81 4.36 4.63 11.08
N ASN A 82 4.98 4.44 9.92
CA ASN A 82 6.34 4.92 9.67
C ASN A 82 6.45 6.44 9.81
N VAL A 83 5.42 7.19 9.39
CA VAL A 83 5.43 8.66 9.49
C VAL A 83 5.16 9.17 10.90
N MET A 84 4.18 8.61 11.61
CA MET A 84 3.59 9.21 12.81
C MET A 84 3.40 8.22 13.98
N GLY A 85 3.77 6.96 13.81
CA GLY A 85 3.61 5.92 14.82
C GLY A 85 2.16 5.75 15.22
N ILE A 86 1.92 5.66 16.54
CA ILE A 86 0.58 5.44 17.09
C ILE A 86 -0.41 6.58 16.77
N GLU A 87 0.05 7.83 16.64
CA GLU A 87 -0.82 8.96 16.26
C GLU A 87 -1.38 8.78 14.85
N GLY A 88 -0.58 8.21 13.94
CA GLY A 88 -1.01 7.86 12.59
C GLY A 88 -2.05 6.74 12.58
N ILE A 89 -1.83 5.70 13.38
CA ILE A 89 -2.78 4.58 13.52
C ILE A 89 -4.10 5.07 14.11
N ASP A 90 -4.05 5.91 15.14
CA ASP A 90 -5.23 6.49 15.78
C ASP A 90 -6.02 7.38 14.81
N TYR A 91 -5.33 8.13 13.93
CA TYR A 91 -5.98 8.86 12.84
C TYR A 91 -6.77 7.94 11.91
N MET A 92 -6.20 6.81 11.49
CA MET A 92 -6.88 5.86 10.61
C MET A 92 -8.15 5.32 11.27
N ILE A 93 -8.07 4.95 12.55
CA ILE A 93 -9.21 4.49 13.35
C ILE A 93 -10.27 5.59 13.46
N GLU A 94 -9.89 6.83 13.77
CA GLU A 94 -10.82 7.96 13.90
C GLU A 94 -11.52 8.28 12.58
N ASP A 95 -10.78 8.46 11.48
CA ASP A 95 -11.34 8.80 10.15
C ASP A 95 -12.32 7.71 9.68
N SER A 96 -11.93 6.44 9.83
CA SER A 96 -12.76 5.30 9.45
C SER A 96 -14.01 5.11 10.32
N SER A 97 -14.03 5.60 11.56
CA SER A 97 -15.22 5.49 12.42
C SER A 97 -16.44 6.30 11.92
N THR A 98 -16.21 7.22 10.97
CA THR A 98 -17.23 8.17 10.47
C THR A 98 -18.04 7.66 9.27
N ILE A 99 -17.65 6.51 8.70
CA ILE A 99 -18.21 5.95 7.47
C ILE A 99 -18.86 4.57 7.74
N PRO A 100 -19.62 4.00 6.77
CA PRO A 100 -20.26 2.71 7.01
C PRO A 100 -19.34 1.48 6.76
N LEU A 101 -18.27 1.58 5.96
CA LEU A 101 -17.36 0.45 5.72
C LEU A 101 -16.75 -0.04 7.03
N ARG A 102 -16.63 -1.37 7.21
CA ARG A 102 -15.99 -1.96 8.39
C ARG A 102 -14.48 -1.97 8.21
N PHE A 103 -13.78 -1.17 9.00
CA PHE A 103 -12.32 -1.22 9.06
C PHE A 103 -11.88 -2.10 10.23
N PHE A 104 -11.05 -3.07 9.92
CA PHE A 104 -10.26 -3.83 10.87
C PHE A 104 -8.81 -3.53 10.54
N TYR A 105 -7.99 -3.24 11.53
CA TYR A 105 -6.59 -2.89 11.34
C TYR A 105 -5.69 -4.03 11.83
N THR A 106 -4.50 -4.13 11.28
CA THR A 106 -3.42 -4.91 11.88
C THR A 106 -2.46 -3.96 12.60
N ALA A 107 -1.74 -4.45 13.60
CA ALA A 107 -0.70 -3.66 14.26
C ALA A 107 0.58 -3.69 13.41
N PRO A 108 1.08 -2.55 12.89
CA PRO A 108 2.28 -2.52 12.05
C PRO A 108 3.48 -3.15 12.73
N SER A 109 4.08 -4.16 12.11
CA SER A 109 5.05 -5.03 12.79
C SER A 109 6.50 -4.54 12.67
N CYS A 110 6.85 -3.90 11.54
CA CYS A 110 8.21 -3.57 11.11
C CYS A 110 8.41 -2.07 10.84
N VAL A 111 8.20 -1.25 11.88
CA VAL A 111 8.41 0.20 11.81
C VAL A 111 9.58 0.60 12.75
N PRO A 112 10.71 1.08 12.22
CA PRO A 112 11.07 1.16 10.80
C PRO A 112 11.42 -0.21 10.19
N ALA A 113 11.42 -0.29 8.87
CA ALA A 113 11.86 -1.50 8.15
C ALA A 113 13.39 -1.74 8.23
N THR A 114 14.19 -0.68 8.40
CA THR A 114 15.65 -0.74 8.44
C THR A 114 16.26 0.41 9.26
N SER A 115 17.50 0.24 9.74
CA SER A 115 18.26 1.28 10.45
C SER A 115 19.05 2.23 9.54
N PHE A 116 19.10 1.95 8.23
CA PHE A 116 19.87 2.74 7.24
C PHE A 116 19.12 3.96 6.69
N GLU A 117 17.93 4.23 7.23
CA GLU A 117 17.11 5.40 6.93
C GLU A 117 16.50 5.97 8.21
N THR A 118 16.19 7.26 8.23
CA THR A 118 15.45 7.90 9.33
C THR A 118 13.94 7.80 9.07
N SER A 119 13.21 7.07 9.92
CA SER A 119 11.74 7.03 9.94
C SER A 119 11.16 8.00 10.98
N GLY A 120 9.89 8.38 10.81
CA GLY A 120 9.19 9.33 11.68
C GLY A 120 8.82 8.73 13.03
N ALA A 121 8.74 7.41 13.12
CA ALA A 121 8.45 6.70 14.36
C ALA A 121 9.13 5.32 14.43
N ALA A 122 8.99 4.68 15.60
CA ALA A 122 9.33 3.29 15.82
C ALA A 122 8.21 2.61 16.60
N ILE A 123 7.83 1.39 16.22
CA ILE A 123 6.80 0.61 16.89
C ILE A 123 7.47 -0.46 17.74
N SER A 124 7.57 -0.21 19.04
CA SER A 124 8.17 -1.14 19.99
C SER A 124 7.18 -2.23 20.43
N PRO A 125 7.64 -3.32 21.07
CA PRO A 125 6.75 -4.32 21.67
C PRO A 125 5.72 -3.72 22.64
N GLN A 126 6.05 -2.66 23.38
CA GLN A 126 5.10 -2.02 24.29
C GLN A 126 3.96 -1.32 23.53
N ILE A 127 4.25 -0.73 22.37
CA ILE A 127 3.23 -0.15 21.51
C ILE A 127 2.35 -1.26 20.93
N ILE A 128 2.94 -2.37 20.46
CA ILE A 128 2.17 -3.54 20.01
C ILE A 128 1.24 -4.06 21.11
N GLU A 129 1.72 -4.21 22.35
CA GLU A 129 0.88 -4.63 23.50
C GLU A 129 -0.30 -3.68 23.72
N SER A 130 -0.12 -2.37 23.53
CA SER A 130 -1.20 -1.39 23.62
C SER A 130 -2.18 -1.49 22.45
N LEU A 131 -1.69 -1.69 21.23
CA LEU A 131 -2.53 -1.82 20.03
C LEU A 131 -3.37 -3.10 20.08
N MET A 132 -2.79 -4.21 20.54
CA MET A 132 -3.51 -5.49 20.67
C MET A 132 -4.69 -5.45 21.65
N GLN A 133 -4.79 -4.43 22.50
CA GLN A 133 -5.96 -4.23 23.38
C GLN A 133 -7.13 -3.51 22.71
N LYS A 134 -6.93 -2.92 21.53
CA LYS A 134 -7.99 -2.25 20.76
C LYS A 134 -8.82 -3.29 20.02
N ASP A 135 -10.14 -3.08 19.99
CA ASP A 135 -11.09 -3.95 19.27
C ASP A 135 -10.92 -3.84 17.75
N GLU A 136 -10.46 -2.68 17.28
CA GLU A 136 -10.19 -2.40 15.87
C GLU A 136 -8.96 -3.16 15.34
N ILE A 137 -8.02 -3.53 16.21
CA ILE A 137 -6.79 -4.23 15.82
C ILE A 137 -7.04 -5.74 15.85
N VAL A 138 -7.04 -6.43 14.71
CA VAL A 138 -7.43 -7.86 14.62
C VAL A 138 -6.26 -8.82 14.46
N ALA A 139 -5.07 -8.33 14.12
CA ALA A 139 -3.87 -9.14 13.91
C ALA A 139 -2.58 -8.33 14.16
N LEU A 140 -1.45 -9.02 14.27
CA LEU A 140 -0.15 -8.41 14.01
C LEU A 140 0.04 -8.34 12.49
N GLY A 141 0.37 -7.16 12.00
CA GLY A 141 0.58 -6.87 10.58
C GLY A 141 1.73 -7.67 10.01
N GLU A 142 1.90 -7.54 8.70
CA GLU A 142 2.75 -8.42 7.92
C GLU A 142 4.19 -8.46 8.47
N MET A 143 4.70 -9.65 8.79
CA MET A 143 6.03 -9.78 9.37
C MET A 143 7.11 -9.79 8.27
N MET A 144 7.36 -8.63 7.66
CA MET A 144 8.36 -8.43 6.61
C MET A 144 9.80 -8.61 7.10
N ASN A 145 10.07 -8.42 8.39
CA ASN A 145 11.36 -8.75 9.01
C ASN A 145 11.48 -10.26 9.26
N PHE A 146 11.26 -11.06 8.21
CA PHE A 146 11.52 -12.50 8.23
C PHE A 146 12.99 -12.84 8.55
N PRO A 147 14.03 -12.03 8.22
CA PRO A 147 15.39 -12.29 8.68
C PRO A 147 15.49 -12.27 10.21
N GLY A 148 14.82 -11.31 10.87
CA GLY A 148 14.74 -11.26 12.32
C GLY A 148 14.07 -12.49 12.92
N VAL A 149 13.04 -13.04 12.26
CA VAL A 149 12.42 -14.31 12.70
C VAL A 149 13.39 -15.50 12.58
N ILE A 150 14.10 -15.61 11.45
CA ILE A 150 15.02 -16.72 11.18
C ILE A 150 16.22 -16.69 12.13
N HIS A 151 16.71 -15.49 12.45
CA HIS A 151 17.88 -15.26 13.30
C HIS A 151 17.55 -15.01 14.78
N ASP A 152 16.32 -15.30 15.21
CA ASP A 152 15.87 -15.21 16.60
C ASP A 152 16.05 -13.80 17.21
N ASP A 153 15.75 -12.75 16.44
CA ASP A 153 15.76 -11.37 16.92
C ASP A 153 14.79 -11.21 18.12
N PRO A 154 15.27 -10.81 19.31
CA PRO A 154 14.44 -10.76 20.50
C PRO A 154 13.27 -9.78 20.41
N GLU A 155 13.42 -8.67 19.67
CA GLU A 155 12.35 -7.67 19.55
C GLU A 155 11.24 -8.18 18.63
N VAL A 156 11.61 -8.75 17.48
CA VAL A 156 10.68 -9.36 16.52
C VAL A 156 9.89 -10.49 17.17
N LEU A 157 10.58 -11.43 17.83
CA LEU A 157 9.94 -12.54 18.52
C LEU A 157 9.02 -12.05 19.65
N LYS A 158 9.38 -10.95 20.33
CA LYS A 158 8.53 -10.39 21.38
C LYS A 158 7.21 -9.84 20.84
N LYS A 159 7.22 -9.18 19.68
CA LYS A 159 6.00 -8.70 19.01
C LYS A 159 5.06 -9.87 18.66
N ILE A 160 5.62 -10.95 18.15
CA ILE A 160 4.89 -12.19 17.83
C ILE A 160 4.29 -12.82 19.09
N GLU A 161 5.06 -12.93 20.18
CA GLU A 161 4.59 -13.44 21.47
C GLU A 161 3.39 -12.64 21.99
N ILE A 162 3.42 -11.32 21.85
CA ILE A 162 2.33 -10.43 22.28
C ILE A 162 1.04 -10.70 21.47
N ALA A 163 1.14 -10.88 20.14
CA ALA A 163 -0.03 -11.21 19.32
C ALA A 163 -0.69 -12.52 19.79
N HIS A 164 0.13 -13.56 20.03
CA HIS A 164 -0.32 -14.85 20.53
C HIS A 164 -0.97 -14.77 21.92
N LYS A 165 -0.41 -13.95 22.82
CA LYS A 165 -0.96 -13.68 24.15
C LYS A 165 -2.38 -13.09 24.07
N HIS A 166 -2.66 -12.28 23.06
CA HIS A 166 -3.98 -11.69 22.80
C HIS A 166 -4.87 -12.55 21.90
N HIS A 167 -4.44 -13.76 21.55
CA HIS A 167 -5.15 -14.69 20.65
C HIS A 167 -5.46 -14.09 19.27
N LYS A 168 -4.60 -13.18 18.79
CA LYS A 168 -4.70 -12.58 17.46
C LYS A 168 -3.69 -13.23 16.51
N PRO A 169 -4.06 -13.50 15.25
CA PRO A 169 -3.14 -14.07 14.27
C PRO A 169 -1.98 -13.11 13.97
N VAL A 170 -0.93 -13.68 13.38
CA VAL A 170 0.19 -12.95 12.82
C VAL A 170 0.20 -13.15 11.31
N ASP A 171 0.16 -12.03 10.57
CA ASP A 171 0.24 -12.05 9.13
C ASP A 171 1.69 -12.09 8.65
N GLY A 172 1.91 -12.73 7.50
CA GLY A 172 3.25 -12.95 6.95
C GLY A 172 3.51 -12.18 5.67
N HIS A 173 4.80 -11.90 5.46
CA HIS A 173 5.41 -11.32 4.27
C HIS A 173 6.80 -11.94 4.13
N ALA A 174 6.91 -12.98 3.31
CA ALA A 174 8.15 -13.76 3.19
C ALA A 174 8.46 -14.15 1.73
N PRO A 175 8.73 -13.18 0.83
CA PRO A 175 8.95 -13.47 -0.58
C PRO A 175 10.14 -14.41 -0.76
N LEU A 176 9.96 -15.46 -1.58
CA LEU A 176 11.00 -16.44 -1.95
C LEU A 176 11.56 -17.29 -0.78
N LEU A 177 11.01 -17.15 0.42
CA LEU A 177 11.45 -17.92 1.58
C LEU A 177 11.03 -19.39 1.45
N SER A 178 11.99 -20.31 1.54
CA SER A 178 11.79 -21.75 1.29
C SER A 178 12.61 -22.64 2.23
N GLY A 179 12.37 -23.95 2.19
CA GLY A 179 13.12 -24.96 2.93
C GLY A 179 13.04 -24.85 4.45
N VAL A 180 14.20 -24.85 5.12
CA VAL A 180 14.27 -24.82 6.58
C VAL A 180 13.85 -23.46 7.13
N ASP A 181 14.11 -22.38 6.39
CA ASP A 181 13.84 -21.03 6.88
C ASP A 181 12.34 -20.72 6.89
N ILE A 182 11.58 -21.17 5.88
CA ILE A 182 10.11 -21.05 5.91
C ILE A 182 9.50 -21.93 7.01
N CYS A 183 10.10 -23.08 7.32
CA CYS A 183 9.66 -23.89 8.46
C CYS A 183 9.86 -23.14 9.78
N LYS A 184 10.98 -22.43 9.96
CA LYS A 184 11.23 -21.58 11.12
C LYS A 184 10.21 -20.44 11.20
N TYR A 185 9.98 -19.74 10.09
CA TYR A 185 9.01 -18.65 9.99
C TYR A 185 7.58 -19.08 10.35
N ALA A 186 7.10 -20.21 9.80
CA ALA A 186 5.81 -20.78 10.15
C ALA A 186 5.75 -21.28 11.60
N SER A 187 6.86 -21.82 12.13
CA SER A 187 6.90 -22.43 13.48
C SER A 187 6.65 -21.44 14.62
N VAL A 188 6.91 -20.15 14.41
CA VAL A 188 6.63 -19.10 15.41
C VAL A 188 5.18 -18.59 15.34
N GLY A 189 4.33 -19.23 14.51
CA GLY A 189 2.89 -18.96 14.45
C GLY A 189 2.47 -17.88 13.45
N ILE A 190 3.35 -17.53 12.51
CA ILE A 190 2.98 -16.69 11.36
C ILE A 190 2.12 -17.54 10.42
N SER A 191 0.91 -17.07 10.13
CA SER A 191 -0.18 -17.95 9.69
C SER A 191 -0.69 -17.69 8.27
N THR A 192 -0.22 -16.61 7.64
CA THR A 192 -0.60 -16.18 6.29
C THR A 192 0.63 -15.74 5.52
N ASP A 193 0.51 -15.64 4.19
CA ASP A 193 1.49 -14.98 3.33
C ASP A 193 0.81 -14.51 2.04
N HIS A 194 1.14 -13.29 1.58
CA HIS A 194 0.63 -12.70 0.33
C HIS A 194 1.73 -12.53 -0.74
N GLU A 195 2.99 -12.81 -0.39
CA GLU A 195 4.17 -12.53 -1.21
C GLU A 195 4.55 -13.62 -2.21
N CYS A 196 3.77 -14.71 -2.24
CA CYS A 196 4.03 -15.79 -3.19
C CYS A 196 4.03 -15.28 -4.63
N SER A 197 5.09 -15.63 -5.37
CA SER A 197 5.24 -15.28 -6.79
C SER A 197 5.04 -16.48 -7.72
N THR A 198 5.31 -17.69 -7.21
CA THR A 198 5.24 -18.95 -7.96
C THR A 198 4.29 -19.96 -7.32
N LEU A 199 3.77 -20.90 -8.13
CA LEU A 199 2.95 -22.00 -7.63
C LEU A 199 3.72 -22.94 -6.69
N GLU A 200 5.03 -23.05 -6.86
CA GLU A 200 5.88 -23.92 -6.02
C GLU A 200 6.00 -23.34 -4.62
N GLU A 201 6.36 -22.07 -4.52
CA GLU A 201 6.42 -21.33 -3.26
C GLU A 201 5.07 -21.35 -2.52
N ALA A 202 3.97 -21.06 -3.22
CA ALA A 202 2.63 -21.07 -2.63
C ALA A 202 2.22 -22.47 -2.13
N ARG A 203 2.64 -23.54 -2.82
CA ARG A 203 2.37 -24.92 -2.37
C ARG A 203 3.18 -25.28 -1.13
N GLU A 204 4.47 -24.96 -1.11
CA GLU A 204 5.34 -25.24 0.04
C GLU A 204 4.80 -24.57 1.31
N LYS A 205 4.51 -23.27 1.25
CA LYS A 205 3.94 -22.53 2.40
C LYS A 205 2.60 -23.11 2.84
N LYS A 206 1.75 -23.50 1.89
CA LYS A 206 0.45 -24.13 2.18
C LYS A 206 0.58 -25.52 2.79
N GLU A 207 1.53 -26.34 2.35
CA GLU A 207 1.82 -27.66 2.93
C GLU A 207 2.30 -27.56 4.38
N LEU A 208 2.93 -26.44 4.74
CA LEU A 208 3.30 -26.10 6.12
C LEU A 208 2.15 -25.52 6.95
N GLY A 209 0.95 -25.41 6.37
CA GLY A 209 -0.26 -24.95 7.06
C GLY A 209 -0.45 -23.43 7.07
N MET A 210 0.38 -22.66 6.35
CA MET A 210 0.13 -21.24 6.13
C MET A 210 -1.02 -21.05 5.14
N LYS A 211 -1.77 -19.96 5.31
CA LYS A 211 -2.86 -19.59 4.40
C LYS A 211 -2.33 -18.64 3.33
N ILE A 212 -2.60 -18.94 2.07
CA ILE A 212 -2.14 -18.11 0.95
C ILE A 212 -3.18 -17.05 0.66
N MET A 213 -2.77 -15.78 0.76
CA MET A 213 -3.54 -14.65 0.28
C MET A 213 -3.14 -14.38 -1.16
N ILE A 214 -4.06 -14.60 -2.11
CA ILE A 214 -3.75 -14.40 -3.52
C ILE A 214 -4.03 -12.93 -3.86
N ARG A 215 -2.96 -12.16 -4.06
CA ARG A 215 -3.04 -10.73 -4.35
C ARG A 215 -3.31 -10.41 -5.81
N GLU A 216 -4.00 -9.30 -6.02
CA GLU A 216 -4.29 -8.71 -7.32
C GLU A 216 -4.40 -7.18 -7.17
N GLY A 217 -3.24 -6.56 -6.92
CA GLY A 217 -3.06 -5.13 -6.74
C GLY A 217 -2.56 -4.39 -7.98
N SER A 218 -2.21 -3.12 -7.81
CA SER A 218 -1.57 -2.30 -8.84
C SER A 218 -0.06 -2.59 -8.92
N SER A 219 0.59 -2.77 -7.76
CA SER A 219 2.03 -3.07 -7.68
C SER A 219 2.37 -4.51 -8.09
N ALA A 220 1.50 -5.47 -7.72
CA ALA A 220 1.72 -6.90 -7.97
C ALA A 220 0.42 -7.64 -8.28
N GLN A 221 0.43 -8.47 -9.33
CA GLN A 221 -0.73 -9.24 -9.82
C GLN A 221 -0.39 -10.73 -9.89
N ASN A 222 -0.90 -11.51 -8.94
CA ASN A 222 -0.56 -12.94 -8.81
C ASN A 222 -1.77 -13.87 -8.96
N LEU A 223 -2.99 -13.34 -9.16
CA LEU A 223 -4.18 -14.18 -9.26
C LEU A 223 -4.11 -15.18 -10.42
N GLU A 224 -3.65 -14.74 -11.59
CA GLU A 224 -3.56 -15.59 -12.77
C GLU A 224 -2.53 -16.72 -12.59
N SER A 225 -1.40 -16.43 -11.95
CA SER A 225 -0.35 -17.43 -11.70
C SER A 225 -0.72 -18.38 -10.55
N LEU A 226 -1.42 -17.91 -9.52
CA LEU A 226 -1.60 -18.65 -8.27
C LEU A 226 -2.99 -19.26 -8.04
N TRP A 227 -4.05 -18.87 -8.76
CA TRP A 227 -5.41 -19.35 -8.43
C TRP A 227 -5.54 -20.88 -8.34
N LYS A 228 -4.70 -21.63 -9.08
CA LYS A 228 -4.66 -23.10 -9.07
C LYS A 228 -4.17 -23.72 -7.77
N VAL A 229 -3.49 -22.96 -6.90
CA VAL A 229 -3.13 -23.42 -5.55
C VAL A 229 -4.37 -23.54 -4.65
N GLY A 230 -5.49 -22.95 -5.07
CA GLY A 230 -6.74 -22.92 -4.31
C GLY A 230 -6.57 -22.20 -2.98
N GLY A 231 -5.99 -21.00 -3.01
CA GLY A 231 -5.69 -20.18 -1.83
C GLY A 231 -6.90 -19.88 -0.96
N GLU A 232 -6.65 -19.33 0.23
CA GLU A 232 -7.66 -19.16 1.26
C GLU A 232 -8.34 -17.79 1.14
N PHE A 233 -7.62 -16.77 0.66
CA PHE A 233 -8.10 -15.40 0.54
C PHE A 233 -7.81 -14.81 -0.85
N LEU A 234 -8.64 -13.85 -1.24
CA LEU A 234 -8.35 -12.89 -2.31
C LEU A 234 -8.08 -11.54 -1.63
N VAL A 235 -7.01 -10.85 -2.00
CA VAL A 235 -6.61 -9.59 -1.38
C VAL A 235 -6.15 -8.58 -2.43
N SER A 236 -6.28 -7.28 -2.15
CA SER A 236 -5.76 -6.26 -3.07
C SER A 236 -4.29 -5.96 -2.84
N ASP A 237 -3.79 -6.05 -1.60
CA ASP A 237 -2.47 -5.51 -1.24
C ASP A 237 -2.45 -4.01 -1.62
N ASP A 238 -1.43 -3.50 -2.28
CA ASP A 238 -1.42 -2.15 -2.86
C ASP A 238 -2.40 -1.92 -4.01
N LYS A 239 -3.26 -0.90 -3.88
CA LYS A 239 -4.13 -0.40 -4.97
C LYS A 239 -3.92 1.09 -5.19
N ASP A 240 -3.46 1.47 -6.38
CA ASP A 240 -3.34 2.89 -6.73
C ASP A 240 -4.72 3.54 -6.94
N LEU A 241 -4.74 4.88 -6.93
CA LEU A 241 -5.96 5.66 -7.07
C LEU A 241 -6.71 5.38 -8.39
N GLU A 242 -6.01 5.18 -9.49
CA GLU A 242 -6.64 5.00 -10.80
C GLU A 242 -7.33 3.63 -10.89
N ASP A 243 -6.66 2.58 -10.43
CA ASP A 243 -7.19 1.22 -10.41
C ASP A 243 -8.27 1.04 -9.37
N LEU A 244 -8.14 1.65 -8.19
CA LEU A 244 -9.17 1.60 -7.14
C LEU A 244 -10.50 2.18 -7.66
N LEU A 245 -10.45 3.26 -8.44
CA LEU A 245 -11.65 3.87 -9.02
C LEU A 245 -12.30 3.05 -10.14
N LYS A 246 -11.60 2.04 -10.69
CA LYS A 246 -12.18 1.08 -11.65
C LYS A 246 -12.93 -0.05 -10.94
N GLY A 247 -12.45 -0.46 -9.75
CA GLY A 247 -13.07 -1.49 -8.93
C GLY A 247 -12.19 -2.00 -7.79
N HIS A 248 -12.76 -2.87 -6.96
CA HIS A 248 -12.11 -3.40 -5.77
C HIS A 248 -12.26 -4.93 -5.71
N MET A 249 -12.83 -5.50 -4.66
CA MET A 249 -13.03 -6.95 -4.56
C MET A 249 -13.96 -7.52 -5.64
N ASP A 250 -14.87 -6.74 -6.20
CA ASP A 250 -15.75 -7.18 -7.30
C ASP A 250 -14.95 -7.60 -8.54
N ILE A 251 -13.91 -6.84 -8.91
CA ILE A 251 -13.08 -7.16 -10.08
C ILE A 251 -12.20 -8.39 -9.82
N LEU A 252 -11.76 -8.62 -8.57
CA LEU A 252 -11.02 -9.81 -8.17
C LEU A 252 -11.89 -11.06 -8.27
N ILE A 253 -13.15 -10.97 -7.81
CA ILE A 253 -14.12 -12.06 -7.95
C ILE A 253 -14.40 -12.34 -9.43
N LYS A 254 -14.68 -11.30 -10.23
CA LYS A 254 -14.90 -11.45 -11.68
C LYS A 254 -13.70 -12.09 -12.38
N LYS A 255 -12.49 -11.63 -12.08
CA LYS A 255 -11.25 -12.19 -12.66
C LYS A 255 -11.07 -13.65 -12.25
N SER A 256 -11.30 -13.99 -10.98
CA SER A 256 -11.21 -15.37 -10.47
C SER A 256 -12.16 -16.31 -11.22
N ILE A 257 -13.41 -15.90 -11.39
CA ILE A 257 -14.44 -16.71 -12.08
C ILE A 257 -14.10 -16.85 -13.57
N LYS A 258 -13.64 -15.77 -14.22
CA LYS A 258 -13.19 -15.81 -15.62
C LYS A 258 -11.99 -16.75 -15.83
N LEU A 259 -11.10 -16.86 -14.85
CA LEU A 259 -9.97 -17.80 -14.87
C LEU A 259 -10.39 -19.26 -14.65
N GLY A 260 -11.66 -19.51 -14.30
CA GLY A 260 -12.22 -20.85 -14.10
C GLY A 260 -12.33 -21.27 -12.63
N MET A 261 -12.18 -20.35 -11.68
CA MET A 261 -12.46 -20.64 -10.27
C MET A 261 -13.96 -20.83 -10.04
N ASP A 262 -14.31 -21.84 -9.23
CA ASP A 262 -15.68 -22.03 -8.75
C ASP A 262 -16.20 -20.74 -8.07
N PRO A 263 -17.29 -20.12 -8.56
CA PRO A 263 -17.84 -18.89 -7.98
C PRO A 263 -18.12 -18.97 -6.48
N PHE A 264 -18.54 -20.14 -5.97
CA PHE A 264 -18.77 -20.31 -4.54
C PHE A 264 -17.46 -20.23 -3.75
N LYS A 265 -16.37 -20.79 -4.28
CA LYS A 265 -15.04 -20.68 -3.64
C LYS A 265 -14.53 -19.26 -3.67
N ALA A 266 -14.61 -18.57 -4.82
CA ALA A 266 -14.21 -17.17 -4.94
C ALA A 266 -14.93 -16.29 -3.91
N ILE A 267 -16.24 -16.46 -3.76
CA ILE A 267 -17.04 -15.75 -2.75
C ILE A 267 -16.59 -16.13 -1.33
N GLN A 268 -16.38 -17.41 -1.03
CA GLN A 268 -15.88 -17.83 0.30
C GLN A 268 -14.54 -17.18 0.64
N MET A 269 -13.61 -17.09 -0.32
CA MET A 269 -12.29 -16.47 -0.17
C MET A 269 -12.34 -14.98 0.14
N ALA A 270 -13.41 -14.28 -0.25
CA ALA A 270 -13.63 -12.87 0.06
C ALA A 270 -14.77 -12.63 1.06
N THR A 271 -15.22 -13.66 1.81
CA THR A 271 -16.31 -13.51 2.79
C THR A 271 -16.03 -14.29 4.07
N ILE A 272 -16.41 -15.57 4.12
CA ILE A 272 -16.37 -16.36 5.36
C ILE A 272 -14.95 -16.79 5.73
N ASN A 273 -14.06 -17.00 4.76
CA ASN A 273 -12.68 -17.40 5.03
C ASN A 273 -11.93 -16.31 5.81
N PRO A 274 -11.83 -15.06 5.33
CA PRO A 274 -11.16 -14.00 6.09
C PRO A 274 -11.90 -13.68 7.39
N ALA A 275 -13.24 -13.69 7.38
CA ALA A 275 -14.02 -13.47 8.60
C ALA A 275 -13.71 -14.51 9.69
N ASN A 276 -13.53 -15.79 9.35
CA ASN A 276 -13.17 -16.81 10.31
C ASN A 276 -11.70 -16.67 10.77
N HIS A 277 -10.80 -16.29 9.87
CA HIS A 277 -9.38 -16.16 10.22
C HIS A 277 -9.13 -15.06 11.25
N TYR A 278 -9.74 -13.89 11.05
CA TYR A 278 -9.60 -12.72 11.93
C TYR A 278 -10.71 -12.62 12.98
N SER A 279 -11.54 -13.65 13.14
CA SER A 279 -12.66 -13.67 14.10
C SER A 279 -13.67 -12.51 13.93
N LEU A 280 -13.92 -12.09 12.70
CA LEU A 280 -14.81 -10.98 12.37
C LEU A 280 -16.29 -11.38 12.52
N PRO A 281 -17.17 -10.48 13.01
CA PRO A 281 -18.60 -10.78 13.26
C PRO A 281 -19.45 -10.82 11.97
N MET A 282 -18.84 -10.98 10.80
CA MET A 282 -19.45 -10.87 9.47
C MET A 282 -19.07 -12.07 8.58
N GLY A 283 -19.19 -11.93 7.25
CA GLY A 283 -18.77 -12.96 6.27
C GLY A 283 -19.82 -14.04 5.95
N ALA A 284 -20.99 -14.01 6.58
CA ALA A 284 -22.10 -14.91 6.28
C ALA A 284 -23.47 -14.29 6.56
N ILE A 285 -24.48 -14.69 5.79
CA ILE A 285 -25.89 -14.32 6.03
C ILE A 285 -26.52 -15.38 6.95
N SER A 286 -26.32 -15.21 8.25
CA SER A 286 -26.84 -16.12 9.29
C SER A 286 -27.19 -15.38 10.58
N PRO A 287 -28.10 -15.90 11.42
CA PRO A 287 -28.42 -15.30 12.71
C PRO A 287 -27.18 -15.02 13.57
N GLY A 288 -27.14 -13.86 14.22
CA GLY A 288 -26.04 -13.42 15.08
C GLY A 288 -24.88 -12.73 14.37
N ARG A 289 -24.83 -12.74 13.03
CA ARG A 289 -23.83 -12.00 12.24
C ARG A 289 -24.31 -10.59 11.91
N LEU A 290 -23.38 -9.68 11.62
CA LEU A 290 -23.69 -8.36 11.07
C LEU A 290 -24.48 -8.48 9.76
N ALA A 291 -25.46 -7.61 9.57
CA ALA A 291 -26.28 -7.54 8.38
C ALA A 291 -25.55 -6.80 7.22
N ASP A 292 -24.40 -7.36 6.84
CA ASP A 292 -23.49 -6.80 5.83
C ASP A 292 -23.50 -7.72 4.61
N PHE A 293 -24.20 -7.31 3.55
CA PHE A 293 -24.43 -8.13 2.36
C PHE A 293 -24.65 -7.29 1.12
N ILE A 294 -24.47 -7.91 -0.04
CA ILE A 294 -24.60 -7.26 -1.34
C ILE A 294 -25.58 -8.03 -2.21
N LYS A 295 -26.23 -7.30 -3.14
CA LYS A 295 -27.03 -7.88 -4.20
C LYS A 295 -26.26 -7.77 -5.51
N VAL A 296 -26.07 -8.90 -6.18
CA VAL A 296 -25.48 -8.98 -7.53
C VAL A 296 -26.50 -9.45 -8.56
N ASP A 297 -26.28 -9.16 -9.83
CA ASP A 297 -27.16 -9.59 -10.93
C ASP A 297 -27.16 -11.12 -11.11
N ASN A 298 -25.97 -11.73 -11.15
CA ASN A 298 -25.74 -13.16 -11.21
C ASN A 298 -24.26 -13.46 -10.82
N LEU A 299 -23.90 -14.74 -10.72
CA LEU A 299 -22.53 -15.14 -10.33
C LEU A 299 -21.52 -15.09 -11.48
N GLU A 300 -21.95 -14.92 -12.74
CA GLU A 300 -21.05 -14.89 -13.90
C GLU A 300 -20.56 -13.47 -14.19
N ASN A 301 -21.48 -12.52 -14.38
CA ASN A 301 -21.16 -11.11 -14.60
C ASN A 301 -20.79 -10.38 -13.31
N PHE A 302 -21.35 -10.83 -12.19
CA PHE A 302 -21.07 -10.32 -10.84
C PHE A 302 -21.19 -8.79 -10.72
N ASN A 303 -22.22 -8.19 -11.32
CA ASN A 303 -22.43 -6.75 -11.22
C ASN A 303 -23.11 -6.41 -9.90
N VAL A 304 -22.45 -5.60 -9.07
CA VAL A 304 -22.99 -5.15 -7.77
C VAL A 304 -24.11 -4.14 -8.02
N GLN A 305 -25.32 -4.50 -7.58
CA GLN A 305 -26.53 -3.70 -7.71
C GLN A 305 -26.80 -2.87 -6.44
N GLU A 306 -26.69 -3.50 -5.28
CA GLU A 306 -27.00 -2.91 -3.98
C GLU A 306 -26.04 -3.39 -2.90
N VAL A 307 -25.69 -2.51 -1.97
CA VAL A 307 -24.79 -2.81 -0.85
C VAL A 307 -25.44 -2.39 0.46
N TYR A 308 -25.50 -3.34 1.39
CA TYR A 308 -26.08 -3.17 2.71
C TYR A 308 -25.00 -3.32 3.77
N ILE A 309 -24.92 -2.36 4.69
CA ILE A 309 -24.07 -2.44 5.89
C ILE A 309 -24.92 -2.10 7.11
N GLY A 310 -24.90 -2.96 8.13
CA GLY A 310 -25.80 -2.91 9.27
C GLY A 310 -27.27 -2.96 8.85
N GLY A 311 -27.58 -3.64 7.73
CA GLY A 311 -28.91 -3.73 7.14
C GLY A 311 -29.43 -2.44 6.49
N LYS A 312 -28.61 -1.40 6.39
CA LYS A 312 -28.95 -0.14 5.71
C LYS A 312 -28.38 -0.16 4.30
N LEU A 313 -29.17 0.27 3.31
CA LEU A 313 -28.69 0.44 1.94
C LEU A 313 -27.71 1.61 1.89
N VAL A 314 -26.43 1.35 1.60
CA VAL A 314 -25.34 2.34 1.62
C VAL A 314 -24.74 2.59 0.25
N ALA A 315 -24.98 1.73 -0.74
CA ALA A 315 -24.68 2.01 -2.14
C ALA A 315 -25.69 1.33 -3.08
N ARG A 316 -25.89 1.93 -4.25
CA ARG A 316 -26.73 1.38 -5.32
C ARG A 316 -26.19 1.79 -6.68
N ASN A 317 -26.13 0.84 -7.62
CA ASN A 317 -25.74 1.05 -9.03
C ASN A 317 -24.43 1.85 -9.17
N GLY A 318 -23.37 1.41 -8.49
CA GLY A 318 -22.04 2.05 -8.56
C GLY A 318 -21.94 3.42 -7.89
N LYS A 319 -22.89 3.80 -7.02
CA LYS A 319 -22.86 5.07 -6.28
C LYS A 319 -23.04 4.85 -4.79
N SER A 320 -22.19 5.50 -3.98
CA SER A 320 -22.35 5.58 -2.53
C SER A 320 -23.55 6.45 -2.18
N LEU A 321 -24.26 6.10 -1.11
CA LEU A 321 -25.42 6.82 -0.57
C LEU A 321 -25.13 7.50 0.77
N PHE A 322 -23.85 7.55 1.16
CA PHE A 322 -23.34 8.27 2.33
C PHE A 322 -22.35 9.36 1.90
N LYS A 323 -22.12 10.31 2.79
CA LYS A 323 -21.11 11.34 2.64
C LYS A 323 -19.84 10.92 3.37
N ALA A 324 -18.70 11.22 2.79
CA ALA A 324 -17.39 11.06 3.40
C ALA A 324 -16.82 12.45 3.67
N ASN A 325 -16.22 12.63 4.84
CA ASN A 325 -15.38 13.77 5.18
C ASN A 325 -14.12 13.21 5.81
N SER A 326 -12.99 13.84 5.53
CA SER A 326 -11.71 13.45 6.13
C SER A 326 -11.45 14.27 7.39
N ALA A 327 -10.98 13.60 8.45
CA ALA A 327 -10.43 14.23 9.63
C ALA A 327 -9.13 14.98 9.28
N SER A 328 -8.85 16.06 10.00
CA SER A 328 -7.59 16.79 9.88
C SER A 328 -6.49 16.10 10.68
N LEU A 329 -5.29 16.06 10.14
CA LEU A 329 -4.09 15.58 10.85
C LEU A 329 -3.04 16.69 10.90
N LYS A 330 -2.32 16.78 12.02
CA LYS A 330 -1.20 17.72 12.14
C LYS A 330 -0.10 17.29 11.17
N SER A 331 0.48 18.25 10.45
CA SER A 331 1.57 17.97 9.51
C SER A 331 2.77 17.32 10.20
N SER A 332 3.29 16.26 9.59
CA SER A 332 4.56 15.60 9.94
C SER A 332 5.79 16.28 9.32
N PHE A 333 5.60 17.29 8.48
CA PHE A 333 6.69 17.96 7.76
C PHE A 333 7.41 18.97 8.66
N ASN A 334 8.57 18.57 9.16
CA ASN A 334 9.43 19.36 10.02
C ASN A 334 10.85 19.42 9.46
N PHE A 335 11.06 20.19 8.40
CA PHE A 335 12.40 20.42 7.85
C PHE A 335 12.56 21.84 7.30
N THR A 336 13.81 22.25 7.19
CA THR A 336 14.22 23.58 6.71
C THR A 336 14.08 23.68 5.19
N PRO A 337 13.60 24.82 4.65
CA PRO A 337 13.54 25.03 3.20
C PRO A 337 14.91 24.82 2.55
N LYS A 338 14.94 24.02 1.47
CA LYS A 338 16.17 23.69 0.75
C LYS A 338 16.48 24.70 -0.33
N LYS A 339 17.71 25.20 -0.36
CA LYS A 339 18.22 26.10 -1.40
C LYS A 339 18.82 25.28 -2.55
N PRO A 340 18.92 25.84 -3.76
CA PRO A 340 19.55 25.15 -4.89
C PRO A 340 20.96 24.58 -4.56
N SER A 341 21.76 25.31 -3.79
CA SER A 341 23.09 24.86 -3.37
C SER A 341 23.09 23.57 -2.54
N ASP A 342 21.99 23.24 -1.87
CA ASP A 342 21.90 22.04 -1.02
C ASP A 342 21.85 20.75 -1.84
N PHE A 343 21.51 20.83 -3.13
CA PHE A 343 21.45 19.71 -4.07
C PHE A 343 22.78 19.48 -4.82
N ASN A 344 23.83 20.24 -4.48
CA ASN A 344 25.12 20.11 -5.14
C ASN A 344 25.97 18.99 -4.53
N ILE A 345 26.70 18.29 -5.39
CA ILE A 345 27.73 17.33 -5.01
C ILE A 345 29.07 17.97 -5.38
N PHE A 346 29.89 18.22 -4.37
CA PHE A 346 31.17 18.89 -4.53
C PHE A 346 32.30 17.90 -4.77
N SER A 347 33.19 18.21 -5.71
CA SER A 347 34.39 17.41 -5.99
C SER A 347 35.51 18.31 -6.50
N PRO A 348 36.78 18.05 -6.14
CA PRO A 348 37.93 18.65 -6.81
C PRO A 348 38.14 18.01 -8.21
N GLY A 349 38.95 18.65 -9.05
CA GLY A 349 39.31 18.15 -10.38
C GLY A 349 38.45 18.72 -11.52
N SER A 350 38.60 18.17 -12.72
CA SER A 350 37.87 18.55 -13.92
C SER A 350 36.75 17.57 -14.27
N LYS A 351 36.87 16.30 -13.86
CA LYS A 351 35.84 15.25 -14.03
C LYS A 351 35.85 14.27 -12.86
N ALA A 352 34.75 13.54 -12.66
CA ALA A 352 34.72 12.40 -11.76
C ALA A 352 33.87 11.26 -12.31
N ARG A 353 34.27 10.02 -12.02
CA ARG A 353 33.45 8.83 -12.23
C ARG A 353 32.55 8.63 -11.03
N VAL A 354 31.24 8.61 -11.25
CA VAL A 354 30.23 8.47 -10.19
C VAL A 354 29.41 7.19 -10.34
N ARG A 355 28.88 6.68 -9.22
CA ARG A 355 27.80 5.70 -9.20
C ARG A 355 26.48 6.38 -9.52
N VAL A 356 25.67 5.72 -10.32
CA VAL A 356 24.37 6.22 -10.77
C VAL A 356 23.33 5.12 -10.56
N ILE A 357 22.24 5.45 -9.88
CA ILE A 357 21.08 4.57 -9.76
C ILE A 357 20.46 4.44 -11.16
N GLN A 358 20.41 3.25 -11.73
CA GLN A 358 19.75 3.02 -13.00
C GLN A 358 18.37 2.43 -12.78
N VAL A 359 17.35 3.12 -13.27
CA VAL A 359 15.95 2.66 -13.26
C VAL A 359 15.58 2.03 -14.59
N GLU A 360 14.66 1.08 -14.53
CA GLU A 360 14.02 0.47 -15.68
C GLU A 360 12.51 0.62 -15.56
N ASP A 361 11.85 0.99 -16.66
CA ASP A 361 10.40 1.21 -16.64
C ASP A 361 9.65 -0.08 -16.29
N GLY A 362 8.67 0.04 -15.40
CA GLY A 362 7.90 -1.10 -14.90
C GLY A 362 8.66 -2.06 -13.96
N GLN A 363 9.85 -1.70 -13.46
CA GLN A 363 10.61 -2.50 -12.49
C GLN A 363 10.80 -1.76 -11.15
N ILE A 364 10.69 -2.50 -10.04
CA ILE A 364 10.98 -2.02 -8.68
C ILE A 364 12.48 -2.16 -8.35
N ILE A 365 13.12 -3.15 -8.96
CA ILE A 365 14.57 -3.40 -8.84
C ILE A 365 15.32 -2.32 -9.62
N THR A 366 16.42 -1.83 -9.04
CA THR A 366 17.34 -0.88 -9.69
C THR A 366 18.69 -1.55 -9.96
N HIS A 367 19.51 -0.93 -10.82
CA HIS A 367 20.87 -1.37 -11.10
C HIS A 367 21.91 -0.32 -10.70
N GLU A 368 23.14 -0.74 -10.40
CA GLU A 368 24.28 0.18 -10.40
C GLU A 368 24.77 0.42 -11.83
N SER A 369 24.85 1.68 -12.23
CA SER A 369 25.59 2.12 -13.41
C SER A 369 26.64 3.18 -13.04
N GLN A 370 27.45 3.60 -14.02
CA GLN A 370 28.50 4.59 -13.82
C GLN A 370 28.44 5.66 -14.90
N ALA A 371 28.81 6.89 -14.54
CA ALA A 371 28.94 8.00 -15.48
C ALA A 371 30.20 8.83 -15.17
N ASP A 372 30.85 9.33 -16.22
CA ASP A 372 31.94 10.30 -16.10
C ASP A 372 31.34 11.71 -16.25
N LEU A 373 31.24 12.45 -15.13
CA LEU A 373 30.60 13.76 -15.08
C LEU A 373 31.63 14.89 -15.02
N GLU A 374 31.31 16.00 -15.68
CA GLU A 374 32.13 17.23 -15.63
C GLU A 374 31.99 17.91 -14.27
N ILE A 375 33.11 18.49 -13.81
CA ILE A 375 33.14 19.35 -12.63
C ILE A 375 33.28 20.80 -13.11
N LYS A 376 32.30 21.64 -12.77
CA LYS A 376 32.35 23.08 -13.05
C LYS A 376 32.18 23.86 -11.76
N GLY A 377 33.14 24.73 -11.45
CA GLY A 377 33.14 25.50 -10.20
C GLY A 377 33.17 24.61 -8.94
N GLY A 378 33.77 23.42 -9.03
CA GLY A 378 33.82 22.43 -7.94
C GLY A 378 32.55 21.61 -7.74
N ILE A 379 31.56 21.71 -8.65
CA ILE A 379 30.28 21.00 -8.58
C ILE A 379 30.19 20.01 -9.74
N LEU A 380 29.75 18.78 -9.45
CA LEU A 380 29.43 17.79 -10.47
C LEU A 380 28.14 18.16 -11.21
N ILE A 381 28.23 18.21 -12.54
CA ILE A 381 27.14 18.62 -13.42
C ILE A 381 26.44 17.38 -13.98
N PRO A 382 25.09 17.27 -13.90
CA PRO A 382 24.34 16.16 -14.51
C PRO A 382 24.54 16.12 -16.03
N ASP A 383 24.61 14.91 -16.60
CA ASP A 383 24.68 14.71 -18.06
C ASP A 383 23.30 14.39 -18.63
N LEU A 384 22.56 15.44 -19.00
CA LEU A 384 21.21 15.33 -19.56
C LEU A 384 21.17 14.64 -20.93
N THR A 385 22.31 14.56 -21.63
CA THR A 385 22.40 13.87 -22.93
C THR A 385 22.41 12.35 -22.74
N SER A 386 23.07 11.88 -21.68
CA SER A 386 23.09 10.47 -21.25
C SER A 386 22.00 10.12 -20.24
N ASP A 387 21.05 11.04 -20.01
CA ASP A 387 19.96 10.92 -19.04
C ASP A 387 20.43 10.72 -17.58
N VAL A 388 21.53 11.34 -17.19
CA VAL A 388 22.02 11.33 -15.81
C VAL A 388 21.51 12.59 -15.11
N LEU A 389 20.57 12.42 -14.18
CA LEU A 389 19.92 13.47 -13.39
C LEU A 389 20.45 13.48 -11.95
N LYS A 390 20.25 14.60 -11.25
CA LYS A 390 20.46 14.65 -9.79
C LYS A 390 19.28 13.98 -9.09
N ILE A 391 19.56 13.25 -8.02
CA ILE A 391 18.58 12.73 -7.06
C ILE A 391 18.99 13.11 -5.65
N SER A 392 18.01 13.46 -4.81
CA SER A 392 18.23 13.69 -3.39
C SER A 392 17.14 13.07 -2.55
N LEU A 393 17.51 12.59 -1.36
CA LEU A 393 16.58 12.23 -0.30
C LEU A 393 16.73 13.19 0.86
N ILE A 394 15.62 13.74 1.35
CA ILE A 394 15.57 14.75 2.40
C ILE A 394 14.74 14.20 3.55
N GLU A 395 15.37 14.08 4.71
CA GLU A 395 14.68 13.72 5.94
C GLU A 395 13.69 14.84 6.32
N ARG A 396 12.47 14.43 6.67
CA ARG A 396 11.36 15.37 6.92
C ARG A 396 10.89 15.45 8.38
N TYR A 397 11.49 14.70 9.29
CA TYR A 397 11.00 14.51 10.66
C TYR A 397 11.67 15.44 11.71
N GLY A 398 12.70 16.19 11.32
CA GLY A 398 13.34 17.21 12.18
C GLY A 398 14.85 17.17 12.19
N GLY A 399 15.45 16.04 11.78
CA GLY A 399 16.89 15.87 11.71
C GLY A 399 17.58 16.72 10.63
N ASN A 400 16.84 17.13 9.60
CA ASN A 400 17.31 17.86 8.43
C ASN A 400 18.44 17.16 7.64
N LYS A 401 18.56 15.83 7.80
CA LYS A 401 19.52 15.02 7.04
C LYS A 401 19.15 15.01 5.56
N MET A 402 20.15 14.89 4.70
CA MET A 402 19.96 14.88 3.26
C MET A 402 21.14 14.18 2.60
N SER A 403 20.86 13.43 1.55
CA SER A 403 21.87 12.86 0.66
C SER A 403 21.61 13.31 -0.78
N ASN A 404 22.68 13.38 -1.57
CA ASN A 404 22.66 13.73 -2.98
C ASN A 404 23.40 12.65 -3.76
N ALA A 405 22.80 12.20 -4.86
CA ALA A 405 23.40 11.24 -5.79
C ALA A 405 22.95 11.53 -7.23
N PHE A 406 23.14 10.54 -8.11
CA PHE A 406 22.72 10.59 -9.50
C PHE A 406 21.81 9.42 -9.86
N VAL A 407 20.85 9.66 -10.75
CA VAL A 407 19.92 8.65 -11.26
C VAL A 407 19.85 8.72 -12.79
N LYS A 408 19.56 7.59 -13.43
CA LYS A 408 19.39 7.47 -14.88
C LYS A 408 18.16 6.64 -15.23
N GLY A 409 17.43 7.05 -16.27
CA GLY A 409 16.28 6.34 -16.83
C GLY A 409 14.97 7.13 -16.82
N PHE A 410 14.97 8.37 -16.29
CA PHE A 410 13.75 9.19 -16.23
C PHE A 410 13.44 9.90 -17.55
N GLY A 411 14.44 10.30 -18.34
CA GLY A 411 14.27 11.04 -19.59
C GLY A 411 14.08 12.56 -19.45
N ILE A 412 13.94 13.09 -18.23
CA ILE A 412 13.62 14.50 -17.97
C ILE A 412 14.68 15.43 -18.57
N LYS A 413 14.27 16.38 -19.42
CA LYS A 413 15.19 17.33 -20.08
C LYS A 413 15.28 18.66 -19.34
N GLU A 414 14.16 19.16 -18.84
CA GLU A 414 14.11 20.41 -18.10
C GLU A 414 13.01 20.35 -17.03
N GLY A 415 13.40 20.23 -15.75
CA GLY A 415 12.47 20.23 -14.63
C GLY A 415 12.89 19.32 -13.49
N ALA A 416 12.00 19.15 -12.52
CA ALA A 416 12.17 18.24 -11.39
C ALA A 416 10.84 17.65 -10.94
N LEU A 417 10.91 16.46 -10.33
CA LEU A 417 9.82 15.75 -9.67
C LEU A 417 10.17 15.57 -8.20
N ALA A 418 9.22 15.76 -7.29
CA ALA A 418 9.39 15.41 -5.88
C ALA A 418 8.18 14.61 -5.36
N SER A 419 8.43 13.72 -4.40
CA SER A 419 7.42 12.93 -3.72
C SER A 419 7.70 12.87 -2.23
N SER A 420 6.65 12.96 -1.41
CA SER A 420 6.70 12.56 0.01
C SER A 420 6.20 11.14 0.28
N VAL A 421 5.81 10.41 -0.77
CA VAL A 421 5.55 8.98 -0.74
C VAL A 421 6.82 8.30 -1.24
N ALA A 422 7.57 7.70 -0.32
CA ALA A 422 8.84 7.03 -0.58
C ALA A 422 8.97 5.84 0.37
N HIS A 423 8.69 4.63 -0.10
CA HIS A 423 8.62 3.44 0.74
C HIS A 423 9.96 3.18 1.48
N ASP A 424 9.99 2.92 2.78
CA ASP A 424 8.88 2.94 3.77
C ASP A 424 9.00 4.09 4.76
N SER A 425 10.17 4.73 4.89
CA SER A 425 10.34 5.83 5.84
C SER A 425 9.70 7.12 5.35
N HIS A 426 9.26 7.19 4.09
CA HIS A 426 8.51 8.29 3.49
C HIS A 426 9.17 9.65 3.65
N ASN A 427 10.47 9.71 3.45
CA ASN A 427 11.20 10.96 3.31
C ASN A 427 10.88 11.64 1.97
N ILE A 428 11.38 12.86 1.75
CA ILE A 428 11.15 13.57 0.48
C ILE A 428 12.23 13.17 -0.50
N VAL A 429 11.82 12.47 -1.56
CA VAL A 429 12.69 12.14 -2.69
C VAL A 429 12.45 13.14 -3.82
N VAL A 430 13.52 13.62 -4.45
CA VAL A 430 13.45 14.56 -5.58
C VAL A 430 14.47 14.21 -6.65
N VAL A 431 14.03 14.22 -7.91
CA VAL A 431 14.86 14.01 -9.10
C VAL A 431 14.73 15.22 -10.00
N GLY A 432 15.84 15.72 -10.56
CA GLY A 432 15.77 16.87 -11.44
C GLY A 432 17.00 17.10 -12.31
N SER A 433 16.79 17.88 -13.36
CA SER A 433 17.84 18.30 -14.29
C SER A 433 18.67 19.47 -13.78
N HIS A 434 18.13 20.24 -12.83
CA HIS A 434 18.79 21.42 -12.23
C HIS A 434 18.29 21.66 -10.80
N GLU A 435 19.19 22.11 -9.93
CA GLU A 435 18.92 22.32 -8.50
C GLU A 435 17.82 23.35 -8.21
N ASP A 436 17.63 24.36 -9.07
CA ASP A 436 16.55 25.34 -8.93
C ASP A 436 15.16 24.69 -9.04
N TYR A 437 14.99 23.75 -9.98
CA TYR A 437 13.75 23.00 -10.13
C TYR A 437 13.51 22.07 -8.93
N MET A 438 14.58 21.40 -8.46
CA MET A 438 14.52 20.52 -7.30
C MET A 438 14.11 21.28 -6.02
N SER A 439 14.73 22.43 -5.77
CA SER A 439 14.39 23.32 -4.65
C SER A 439 12.91 23.74 -4.70
N ARG A 440 12.41 24.17 -5.87
CA ARG A 440 11.00 24.53 -6.06
C ARG A 440 10.05 23.34 -5.83
N ALA A 441 10.39 22.16 -6.36
CA ALA A 441 9.56 20.96 -6.23
C ALA A 441 9.42 20.52 -4.76
N VAL A 442 10.54 20.50 -4.02
CA VAL A 442 10.56 20.21 -2.58
C VAL A 442 9.77 21.26 -1.79
N GLU A 443 9.89 22.54 -2.14
CA GLU A 443 9.16 23.61 -1.45
C GLU A 443 7.64 23.51 -1.67
N LEU A 444 7.18 23.07 -2.85
CA LEU A 444 5.77 22.80 -3.09
C LEU A 444 5.27 21.68 -2.18
N VAL A 445 5.99 20.57 -2.08
CA VAL A 445 5.65 19.46 -1.16
C VAL A 445 5.56 19.97 0.27
N ARG A 446 6.57 20.72 0.74
CA ARG A 446 6.61 21.28 2.09
C ARG A 446 5.43 22.20 2.40
N LYS A 447 5.14 23.16 1.52
CA LYS A 447 4.06 24.16 1.72
C LYS A 447 2.67 23.55 1.77
N ASN A 448 2.47 22.40 1.13
CA ASN A 448 1.18 21.74 1.04
C ASN A 448 1.02 20.60 2.06
N GLY A 449 1.96 20.43 2.99
CA GLY A 449 1.92 19.35 3.98
C GLY A 449 2.09 17.96 3.34
N GLY A 450 2.80 17.90 2.22
CA GLY A 450 3.07 16.68 1.46
C GLY A 450 2.33 16.59 0.13
N GLY A 451 2.80 15.66 -0.70
CA GLY A 451 2.27 15.47 -2.03
C GLY A 451 3.30 14.99 -3.05
N LEU A 452 2.82 14.92 -4.28
CA LEU A 452 3.61 14.70 -5.48
C LEU A 452 3.69 16.01 -6.24
N SER A 453 4.89 16.48 -6.59
CA SER A 453 5.06 17.75 -7.30
C SER A 453 5.93 17.59 -8.54
N ALA A 454 5.68 18.47 -9.51
CA ALA A 454 6.51 18.61 -10.70
C ALA A 454 6.70 20.09 -11.00
N THR A 455 7.93 20.47 -11.34
CA THR A 455 8.32 21.83 -11.68
C THR A 455 9.08 21.85 -12.99
N SER A 456 8.78 22.84 -13.82
CA SER A 456 9.48 23.14 -15.06
C SER A 456 9.74 24.64 -15.13
N LYS A 457 10.30 25.11 -16.25
CA LYS A 457 10.51 26.53 -16.51
C LYS A 457 9.20 27.34 -16.49
N GLU A 458 8.15 26.78 -17.07
CA GLU A 458 6.89 27.51 -17.36
C GLU A 458 5.75 27.14 -16.42
N SER A 459 5.83 25.99 -15.74
CA SER A 459 4.74 25.45 -14.95
C SER A 459 5.21 24.76 -13.68
N GLU A 460 4.33 24.75 -12.68
CA GLU A 460 4.45 23.94 -11.48
C GLU A 460 3.09 23.35 -11.12
N LYS A 461 3.07 22.09 -10.71
CA LYS A 461 1.86 21.39 -10.28
C LYS A 461 2.14 20.57 -9.03
N ILE A 462 1.10 20.37 -8.24
CA ILE A 462 1.13 19.52 -7.06
C ILE A 462 -0.17 18.73 -6.91
N PHE A 463 -0.04 17.44 -6.67
CA PHE A 463 -1.09 16.60 -6.12
C PHE A 463 -0.92 16.58 -4.60
N GLN A 464 -1.82 17.25 -3.89
CA GLN A 464 -1.69 17.48 -2.44
C GLN A 464 -2.07 16.24 -1.63
N LEU A 465 -1.17 15.85 -0.72
CA LEU A 465 -1.35 14.75 0.22
C LEU A 465 -1.21 15.26 1.67
N PRO A 466 -2.10 16.15 2.15
CA PRO A 466 -1.91 16.84 3.43
C PRO A 466 -1.97 15.92 4.65
N ILE A 467 -2.46 14.69 4.52
CA ILE A 467 -2.55 13.73 5.61
C ILE A 467 -1.27 12.90 5.62
N ALA A 468 -0.39 13.18 6.59
CA ALA A 468 0.91 12.55 6.77
C ALA A 468 1.86 12.61 5.55
N GLY A 469 1.52 13.38 4.50
CA GLY A 469 2.23 13.34 3.21
C GLY A 469 1.93 12.12 2.34
N LEU A 470 0.91 11.33 2.70
CA LEU A 470 0.56 10.07 2.06
C LEU A 470 -0.82 10.09 1.40
N MET A 471 -1.80 10.74 2.04
CA MET A 471 -3.19 10.70 1.62
C MET A 471 -3.78 12.09 1.37
N THR A 472 -4.68 12.16 0.39
CA THR A 472 -5.47 13.33 0.07
C THR A 472 -6.78 13.34 0.85
N ASN A 473 -7.20 14.52 1.29
CA ASN A 473 -8.50 14.77 1.91
C ASN A 473 -9.57 15.16 0.88
N GLN A 474 -9.40 14.78 -0.37
CA GLN A 474 -10.33 15.05 -1.46
C GLN A 474 -11.02 13.76 -1.95
N PRO A 475 -12.27 13.87 -2.47
CA PRO A 475 -12.92 12.74 -3.12
C PRO A 475 -12.11 12.19 -4.29
N GLY A 476 -12.10 10.88 -4.47
CA GLY A 476 -11.28 10.20 -5.50
C GLY A 476 -11.43 10.78 -6.92
N LYS A 477 -12.65 11.18 -7.32
CA LYS A 477 -12.89 11.83 -8.62
C LYS A 477 -12.16 13.16 -8.82
N LYS A 478 -11.98 13.95 -7.75
CA LYS A 478 -11.20 15.20 -7.79
C LYS A 478 -9.71 14.89 -7.72
N ALA A 479 -9.34 13.95 -6.84
CA ALA A 479 -7.97 13.53 -6.66
C ALA A 479 -7.35 13.02 -7.98
N ILE A 480 -8.04 12.14 -8.71
CA ILE A 480 -7.55 11.59 -9.97
C ILE A 480 -7.41 12.64 -11.07
N PHE A 481 -8.25 13.68 -11.06
CA PHE A 481 -8.12 14.79 -12.00
C PHE A 481 -6.80 15.54 -11.77
N HIS A 482 -6.48 15.88 -10.52
CA HIS A 482 -5.22 16.56 -10.19
C HIS A 482 -3.99 15.68 -10.40
N LEU A 483 -4.09 14.38 -10.12
CA LEU A 483 -3.02 13.43 -10.41
C LEU A 483 -2.73 13.36 -11.92
N LYS A 484 -3.77 13.31 -12.77
CA LYS A 484 -3.61 13.31 -14.23
C LYS A 484 -3.05 14.63 -14.77
N GLU A 485 -3.45 15.76 -14.19
CA GLU A 485 -2.85 17.06 -14.54
C GLU A 485 -1.35 17.09 -14.23
N LEU A 486 -0.94 16.54 -13.10
CA LEU A 486 0.45 16.42 -12.69
C LEU A 486 1.22 15.50 -13.64
N GLN A 487 0.71 14.29 -13.89
CA GLN A 487 1.30 13.33 -14.84
C GLN A 487 1.48 13.93 -16.25
N GLY A 488 0.52 14.74 -16.70
CA GLY A 488 0.64 15.48 -17.97
C GLY A 488 1.87 16.39 -18.00
N LEU A 489 2.11 17.17 -16.94
CA LEU A 489 3.31 18.02 -16.85
C LEU A 489 4.60 17.19 -16.82
N VAL A 490 4.61 16.06 -16.11
CA VAL A 490 5.77 15.16 -16.07
C VAL A 490 6.11 14.63 -17.47
N LYS A 491 5.08 14.28 -18.26
CA LYS A 491 5.25 13.86 -19.64
C LYS A 491 5.79 14.99 -20.53
N ASP A 492 5.27 16.22 -20.35
CA ASP A 492 5.73 17.40 -21.10
C ASP A 492 7.20 17.76 -20.81
N MET A 493 7.72 17.41 -19.62
CA MET A 493 9.13 17.54 -19.26
C MET A 493 10.06 16.51 -19.96
N GLY A 494 9.49 15.59 -20.74
CA GLY A 494 10.20 14.55 -21.47
C GLY A 494 10.39 13.24 -20.70
N CYS A 495 9.66 13.04 -19.59
CA CYS A 495 9.77 11.80 -18.84
C CYS A 495 9.26 10.61 -19.66
N ILE A 496 10.05 9.53 -19.69
CA ILE A 496 9.75 8.33 -20.49
C ILE A 496 9.09 7.21 -19.68
N LEU A 497 9.08 7.31 -18.35
CA LEU A 497 8.51 6.30 -17.46
C LEU A 497 6.98 6.36 -17.50
N GLU A 498 6.33 5.20 -17.48
CA GLU A 498 4.86 5.12 -17.39
C GLU A 498 4.36 5.62 -16.03
N SER A 499 5.06 5.23 -14.96
CA SER A 499 4.72 5.54 -13.56
C SER A 499 5.89 6.20 -12.82
N PRO A 500 6.21 7.47 -13.12
CA PRO A 500 7.42 8.13 -12.60
C PRO A 500 7.41 8.32 -11.09
N PHE A 501 6.27 8.61 -10.47
CA PHE A 501 6.18 8.77 -9.01
C PHE A 501 6.25 7.44 -8.26
N MET A 502 5.72 6.35 -8.84
CA MET A 502 5.89 5.00 -8.29
C MET A 502 7.36 4.60 -8.34
N THR A 503 8.02 4.78 -9.49
CA THR A 503 9.47 4.54 -9.64
C THR A 503 10.24 5.34 -8.59
N LEU A 504 9.92 6.63 -8.45
CA LEU A 504 10.54 7.53 -7.48
C LEU A 504 10.37 7.04 -6.03
N SER A 505 9.19 6.52 -5.68
CA SER A 505 8.91 5.99 -4.33
C SER A 505 9.84 4.84 -3.97
N PHE A 506 10.07 3.91 -4.91
CA PHE A 506 10.92 2.74 -4.70
C PHE A 506 12.43 3.00 -4.79
N LEU A 507 12.87 4.23 -5.11
CA LEU A 507 14.28 4.60 -5.05
C LEU A 507 14.80 4.73 -3.61
N ALA A 508 13.89 4.92 -2.64
CA ALA A 508 14.19 4.99 -1.22
C ALA A 508 14.03 3.65 -0.48
N LEU A 509 13.46 2.62 -1.12
CA LEU A 509 13.20 1.34 -0.48
C LEU A 509 14.47 0.49 -0.42
N LEU A 510 15.19 0.60 0.71
CA LEU A 510 16.53 0.03 0.89
C LEU A 510 16.59 -1.49 0.98
N VAL A 511 15.45 -2.14 1.22
CA VAL A 511 15.34 -3.60 1.35
C VAL A 511 15.24 -4.32 0.00
N ILE A 512 15.27 -3.58 -1.11
CA ILE A 512 15.26 -4.12 -2.49
C ILE A 512 16.56 -3.76 -3.21
N PRO A 513 17.19 -4.71 -3.92
CA PRO A 513 18.42 -4.45 -4.69
C PRO A 513 18.20 -3.57 -5.94
N GLU A 514 19.26 -3.08 -6.59
CA GLU A 514 20.67 -3.09 -6.17
C GLU A 514 21.10 -1.78 -5.52
N LEU A 515 20.88 -0.63 -6.17
CA LEU A 515 21.37 0.67 -5.70
C LEU A 515 20.20 1.62 -5.40
N LYS A 516 20.14 2.14 -4.18
CA LYS A 516 19.04 2.97 -3.63
C LYS A 516 19.60 4.23 -2.96
N ILE A 517 18.74 5.14 -2.53
CA ILE A 517 19.14 6.35 -1.80
C ILE A 517 18.42 6.45 -0.45
N SER A 518 19.16 6.69 0.62
CA SER A 518 18.64 6.97 1.95
C SER A 518 19.01 8.40 2.38
N ASP A 519 18.40 8.96 3.43
CA ASP A 519 18.79 10.27 3.97
C ASP A 519 20.22 10.26 4.56
N GLN A 520 20.78 9.07 4.74
CA GLN A 520 22.13 8.82 5.24
C GLN A 520 23.17 8.63 4.13
N GLY A 521 22.75 8.39 2.88
CA GLY A 521 23.66 8.27 1.73
C GLY A 521 23.13 7.39 0.61
N LEU A 522 24.00 7.13 -0.37
CA LEU A 522 23.75 6.13 -1.41
C LEU A 522 23.91 4.72 -0.80
N PHE A 523 23.00 3.82 -1.08
CA PHE A 523 22.90 2.51 -0.42
C PHE A 523 22.97 1.36 -1.44
N ASP A 524 23.82 0.38 -1.17
CA ASP A 524 23.93 -0.87 -1.91
C ASP A 524 23.10 -1.94 -1.19
N GLY A 525 21.94 -2.29 -1.74
CA GLY A 525 21.01 -3.28 -1.19
C GLY A 525 21.53 -4.72 -1.28
N ASN A 526 22.47 -5.01 -2.19
CA ASN A 526 23.10 -6.34 -2.26
C ASN A 526 24.09 -6.55 -1.11
N LYS A 527 24.88 -5.52 -0.79
CA LYS A 527 25.84 -5.55 0.32
C LYS A 527 25.28 -5.05 1.65
N PHE A 528 24.08 -4.49 1.61
CA PHE A 528 23.37 -3.88 2.73
C PHE A 528 24.21 -2.84 3.48
N GLN A 529 24.83 -1.92 2.74
CA GLN A 529 25.71 -0.87 3.29
C GLN A 529 25.66 0.42 2.49
N LEU A 530 26.07 1.53 3.13
CA LEU A 530 26.29 2.80 2.45
C LEU A 530 27.53 2.73 1.56
N VAL A 531 27.48 3.39 0.40
CA VAL A 531 28.57 3.46 -0.57
C VAL A 531 28.80 4.90 -1.05
N ASP A 532 30.04 5.21 -1.42
CA ASP A 532 30.38 6.53 -1.93
C ASP A 532 29.80 6.76 -3.34
N VAL A 533 29.30 7.99 -3.55
CA VAL A 533 28.81 8.44 -4.87
C VAL A 533 29.96 8.57 -5.87
N ILE A 534 31.11 9.11 -5.45
CA ILE A 534 32.28 9.30 -6.32
C ILE A 534 33.19 8.08 -6.22
N LYS A 535 33.46 7.42 -7.35
CA LYS A 535 34.40 6.28 -7.43
C LYS A 535 35.82 6.72 -7.73
N GLU A 536 35.99 7.74 -8.58
CA GLU A 536 37.29 8.19 -9.08
C GLU A 536 37.25 9.68 -9.45
N ILE A 537 38.31 10.43 -9.13
CA ILE A 537 38.45 11.85 -9.45
C ILE A 537 39.54 12.02 -10.51
N ILE A 538 39.25 12.82 -11.54
CA ILE A 538 40.14 13.12 -12.66
C ILE A 538 40.48 14.62 -12.59
N PHE A 539 41.77 14.93 -12.47
CA PHE A 539 42.28 16.30 -12.33
C PHE A 539 42.47 16.97 -13.69
#